data_AF-A0A6C0JK53-F1
#
_entry.id   AF-A0A6C0JK53-F1
#
_cell.length_a   1.000
_cell.length_b   1.000
_cell.length_c   1.000
_cell.angle_alpha   90.00
_cell.angle_beta   90.00
_cell.angle_gamma   90.00
#
_symmetry.space_group_name_H-M   'P 1'
#
loop_
_entity.id
_entity.type
_entity.pdbx_description
1 polymer ?
#
loop_
_entity_poly.entity_id
_entity_poly.type
_entity_poly.pdbx_seq_one_letter_code
_entity_poly.pdbx_strand_id
1 'polypeptide(L)'
;MPQPPIKYSFELLDSFCSKNNVKLANDYSEEKLFGSTKIMFYCTKCDKVNVKCFTYLIKRNTLCKHCVTIESLPKMKATMLEKYGVEHPSQSQEIKDKIVNGYIAKYGVTNPSKLQEVKDKQKKTNLERYGVEYIVHNESSKEKMIKTNLEKYGHACCLQNKEVRNTVINTNLKKYGVENPSEHPYNKEKIKKGVFMKYGVEFPLQNKQSMEKMKKTNLEKYGSAYCLQNEEIKQTAKNTMVMRYGVEHSLQNKFLWKK
;
A
#
# COMPACT_ATOMS: atom_id res chain seq x y z
N MET A 1 17.21 -44.17 16.57
CA MET A 1 18.44 -44.45 15.78
C MET A 1 18.68 -43.29 14.83
N PRO A 2 19.86 -42.65 14.81
CA PRO A 2 20.17 -41.65 13.79
C PRO A 2 20.17 -42.32 12.41
N GLN A 3 19.51 -41.70 11.44
CA GLN A 3 19.48 -42.21 10.07
C GLN A 3 20.91 -42.24 9.51
N PRO A 4 21.27 -43.26 8.70
CA PRO A 4 22.60 -43.36 8.12
C PRO A 4 22.93 -42.10 7.30
N PRO A 5 24.21 -41.65 7.29
CA PRO A 5 24.60 -40.46 6.56
C PRO A 5 24.32 -40.64 5.06
N ILE A 6 23.47 -39.77 4.51
CA ILE A 6 23.10 -39.80 3.09
C ILE A 6 24.31 -39.35 2.26
N LYS A 7 24.80 -40.24 1.40
CA LYS A 7 25.82 -39.89 0.40
C LYS A 7 25.13 -39.17 -0.77
N TYR A 8 25.40 -37.89 -0.92
CA TYR A 8 24.87 -37.09 -2.02
C TYR A 8 25.70 -37.33 -3.29
N SER A 9 25.23 -38.21 -4.17
CA SER A 9 25.86 -38.55 -5.46
C SER A 9 24.94 -38.20 -6.63
N PHE A 10 25.50 -38.17 -7.85
CA PHE A 10 24.70 -38.03 -9.07
C PHE A 10 23.70 -39.18 -9.24
N GLU A 11 24.06 -40.42 -8.89
CA GLU A 11 23.16 -41.59 -8.88
C GLU A 11 21.93 -41.36 -7.99
N LEU A 12 22.11 -40.74 -6.82
CA LEU A 12 21.01 -40.39 -5.94
C LEU A 12 20.11 -39.30 -6.55
N LEU A 13 20.71 -38.35 -7.26
CA LEU A 13 19.96 -37.30 -7.96
C LEU A 13 19.17 -37.88 -9.13
N ASP A 14 19.78 -38.74 -9.94
CA ASP A 14 19.16 -39.37 -11.10
C ASP A 14 18.00 -40.30 -10.70
N SER A 15 18.19 -41.11 -9.65
CA SER A 15 17.10 -41.94 -9.09
C SER A 15 15.95 -41.08 -8.55
N PHE A 16 16.23 -39.93 -7.92
CA PHE A 16 15.20 -38.98 -7.50
C PHE A 16 14.45 -38.37 -8.69
N CYS A 17 15.19 -37.99 -9.75
CA CYS A 17 14.63 -37.40 -10.95
C CYS A 17 13.72 -38.38 -11.68
N SER A 18 14.18 -39.62 -11.85
CA SER A 18 13.41 -40.73 -12.44
C SER A 18 12.13 -41.00 -11.65
N LYS A 19 12.21 -41.07 -10.32
CA LYS A 19 11.05 -41.33 -9.46
C LYS A 19 9.98 -40.24 -9.50
N ASN A 20 10.40 -38.98 -9.58
CA ASN A 20 9.48 -37.82 -9.53
C ASN A 20 9.21 -37.20 -10.91
N ASN A 21 9.69 -37.83 -11.99
CA ASN A 21 9.63 -37.35 -13.37
C ASN A 21 10.14 -35.90 -13.53
N VAL A 22 11.25 -35.59 -12.86
CA VAL A 22 11.84 -34.24 -12.83
C VAL A 22 12.92 -34.12 -13.89
N LYS A 23 12.85 -33.07 -14.72
CA LYS A 23 13.90 -32.74 -15.68
C LYS A 23 14.89 -31.77 -15.07
N LEU A 24 16.17 -32.09 -15.09
CA LEU A 24 17.25 -31.20 -14.66
C LEU A 24 17.46 -30.10 -15.70
N ALA A 25 17.77 -28.88 -15.23
CA ALA A 25 18.10 -27.76 -16.11
C ALA A 25 19.59 -27.71 -16.47
N ASN A 26 20.43 -28.29 -15.62
CA ASN A 26 21.87 -28.39 -15.82
C ASN A 26 22.31 -29.85 -15.77
N ASP A 27 23.45 -30.14 -16.39
CA ASP A 27 24.14 -31.41 -16.20
C ASP A 27 24.95 -31.37 -14.88
N TYR A 28 24.87 -32.46 -14.12
CA TYR A 28 25.53 -32.64 -12.82
C TYR A 28 26.37 -33.94 -12.80
N SER A 29 26.56 -34.59 -13.95
CA SER A 29 27.25 -35.87 -14.09
C SER A 29 28.71 -35.84 -13.63
N GLU A 30 29.42 -34.75 -13.92
CA GLU A 30 30.84 -34.55 -13.59
C GLU A 30 31.07 -33.75 -12.30
N GLU A 31 30.01 -33.24 -11.67
CA GLU A 31 30.10 -32.39 -10.49
C GLU A 31 30.16 -33.18 -9.17
N LYS A 32 31.03 -32.74 -8.24
CA LYS A 32 30.99 -33.23 -6.86
C LYS A 32 29.78 -32.63 -6.13
N LEU A 33 28.77 -33.46 -5.91
CA LEU A 33 27.53 -33.06 -5.23
C LEU A 33 27.66 -33.14 -3.71
N PHE A 34 27.06 -32.18 -3.03
CA PHE A 34 26.92 -32.12 -1.58
C PHE A 34 25.47 -31.83 -1.22
N GLY A 35 25.08 -32.07 0.03
CA GLY A 35 23.73 -31.76 0.50
C GLY A 35 23.34 -30.28 0.37
N SER A 36 24.33 -29.37 0.38
CA SER A 36 24.16 -27.93 0.19
C SER A 36 24.12 -27.49 -1.28
N THR A 37 24.47 -28.38 -2.23
CA THR A 37 24.49 -28.06 -3.67
C THR A 37 23.11 -27.64 -4.14
N LYS A 38 23.06 -26.55 -4.91
CA LYS A 38 21.82 -26.00 -5.47
C LYS A 38 21.52 -26.69 -6.80
N ILE A 39 20.51 -27.53 -6.80
CA ILE A 39 20.04 -28.25 -7.98
C ILE A 39 18.97 -27.40 -8.68
N MET A 40 19.16 -27.20 -9.98
CA MET A 40 18.23 -26.51 -10.87
C MET A 40 17.46 -27.52 -11.71
N PHE A 41 16.14 -27.40 -11.69
CA PHE A 41 15.26 -28.36 -12.35
C PHE A 41 13.93 -27.71 -12.75
N TYR A 42 13.24 -28.33 -13.69
CA TYR A 42 11.91 -27.92 -14.12
C TYR A 42 10.85 -28.53 -13.20
N CYS A 43 9.94 -27.69 -12.70
CA CYS A 43 8.81 -28.20 -11.94
C CYS A 43 7.83 -28.92 -12.85
N THR A 44 7.48 -30.16 -12.51
CA THR A 44 6.53 -31.01 -13.25
C THR A 44 5.12 -30.46 -13.40
N LYS A 45 4.73 -29.43 -12.64
CA LYS A 45 3.37 -28.85 -12.65
C LYS A 45 3.28 -27.51 -13.38
N CYS A 46 4.34 -26.71 -13.33
CA CYS A 46 4.31 -25.34 -13.86
C CYS A 46 5.43 -25.04 -14.86
N ASP A 47 6.29 -26.03 -15.13
CA ASP A 47 7.43 -25.97 -16.06
C ASP A 47 8.40 -24.81 -15.83
N LYS A 48 8.31 -24.13 -14.68
CA LYS A 48 9.26 -23.10 -14.29
C LYS A 48 10.50 -23.73 -13.69
N VAL A 49 11.65 -23.14 -14.00
CA VAL A 49 12.93 -23.49 -13.37
C VAL A 49 12.85 -23.16 -11.88
N ASN A 50 13.16 -24.15 -11.06
CA ASN A 50 13.24 -24.04 -9.62
C ASN A 50 14.65 -24.40 -9.16
N VAL A 51 15.07 -23.76 -8.07
CA VAL A 51 16.38 -24.02 -7.46
C VAL A 51 16.15 -24.47 -6.02
N LYS A 52 16.71 -25.63 -5.66
CA LYS A 52 16.66 -26.16 -4.29
C LYS A 52 17.96 -26.81 -3.89
N CYS A 53 18.30 -26.73 -2.60
CA CYS A 53 19.44 -27.52 -2.11
C CYS A 53 19.10 -29.00 -2.16
N PHE A 54 20.09 -29.83 -2.50
CA PHE A 54 19.92 -31.26 -2.70
C PHE A 54 19.32 -31.96 -1.46
N THR A 55 19.75 -31.58 -0.25
CA THR A 55 19.17 -32.08 1.01
C THR A 55 17.66 -31.87 1.09
N TYR A 56 17.16 -30.70 0.65
CA TYR A 56 15.73 -30.39 0.72
C TYR A 56 14.91 -31.16 -0.30
N LEU A 57 15.48 -31.45 -1.48
CA LEU A 57 14.84 -32.30 -2.48
C LEU A 57 14.62 -33.71 -1.94
N ILE A 58 15.67 -34.33 -1.41
CA ILE A 58 15.62 -35.69 -0.88
C ILE A 58 14.74 -35.78 0.37
N LYS A 59 14.92 -34.88 1.36
CA LYS A 59 14.22 -35.00 2.65
C LYS A 59 12.76 -34.56 2.62
N ARG A 60 12.41 -33.52 1.85
CA ARG A 60 11.06 -32.94 1.86
C ARG A 60 10.22 -33.31 0.65
N ASN A 61 10.82 -33.89 -0.39
CA ASN A 61 10.18 -34.24 -1.66
C ASN A 61 9.25 -33.13 -2.23
N THR A 62 9.60 -31.87 -2.01
CA THR A 62 8.80 -30.72 -2.46
C THR A 62 9.52 -30.03 -3.60
N LEU A 63 9.00 -30.19 -4.81
CA LEU A 63 9.61 -29.68 -6.04
C LEU A 63 9.48 -28.16 -6.18
N CYS A 64 8.26 -27.62 -6.11
CA CYS A 64 8.05 -26.19 -6.31
C CYS A 64 7.28 -25.59 -5.15
N LYS A 65 7.89 -24.60 -4.48
CA LYS A 65 7.23 -23.88 -3.37
C LYS A 65 5.95 -23.19 -3.86
N HIS A 66 5.96 -22.63 -5.06
CA HIS A 66 4.82 -21.94 -5.66
C HIS A 66 3.62 -22.88 -5.86
N CYS A 67 3.82 -24.01 -6.54
CA CYS A 67 2.76 -25.01 -6.78
C CYS A 67 2.22 -25.58 -5.46
N VAL A 68 3.11 -25.93 -4.52
CA VAL A 68 2.70 -26.41 -3.18
C VAL A 68 1.87 -25.36 -2.43
N THR A 69 2.19 -24.08 -2.59
CA THR A 69 1.42 -22.99 -1.97
C THR A 69 0.04 -22.89 -2.60
N ILE A 70 -0.05 -22.92 -3.94
CA ILE A 70 -1.34 -22.87 -4.64
C ILE A 70 -2.24 -24.03 -4.21
N GLU A 71 -1.70 -25.25 -4.12
CA GLU A 71 -2.45 -26.44 -3.70
C GLU A 71 -2.87 -26.42 -2.23
N SER A 72 -2.17 -25.68 -1.38
CA SER A 72 -2.53 -25.53 0.03
C SER A 72 -3.57 -24.43 0.29
N LEU A 73 -3.77 -23.50 -0.65
CA LEU A 73 -4.74 -22.40 -0.49
C LEU A 73 -6.17 -22.89 -0.25
N PRO A 74 -6.73 -23.87 -0.99
CA PRO A 74 -8.10 -24.35 -0.75
C PRO A 74 -8.25 -24.99 0.63
N LYS A 75 -7.24 -25.76 1.07
CA LYS A 75 -7.23 -26.39 2.40
C LYS A 75 -7.20 -25.35 3.50
N MET A 76 -6.36 -24.32 3.35
CA MET A 76 -6.31 -23.20 4.29
C MET A 76 -7.66 -22.47 4.34
N LYS A 77 -8.28 -22.18 3.19
CA LYS A 77 -9.60 -21.53 3.14
C LYS A 77 -10.69 -22.36 3.84
N ALA A 78 -10.73 -23.67 3.58
CA ALA A 78 -11.69 -24.58 4.22
C ALA A 78 -11.55 -24.56 5.75
N THR A 79 -10.32 -24.71 6.27
CA THR A 79 -10.05 -24.66 7.71
C THR A 79 -10.41 -23.29 8.32
N MET A 80 -10.18 -22.20 7.59
CA MET A 80 -10.52 -20.86 8.06
C MET A 80 -12.03 -20.62 8.09
N LEU A 81 -12.77 -21.11 7.09
CA LEU A 81 -14.22 -21.08 7.06
C LEU A 81 -14.81 -21.92 8.20
N GLU A 82 -14.30 -23.13 8.41
CA GLU A 82 -14.75 -24.03 9.47
C GLU A 82 -14.55 -23.41 10.87
N LYS A 83 -13.37 -22.84 11.13
CA LYS A 83 -13.02 -22.33 12.47
C LYS A 83 -13.51 -20.92 12.77
N TYR A 84 -13.55 -20.06 11.76
CA TYR A 84 -13.75 -18.61 11.94
C TYR A 84 -14.81 -18.02 11.01
N GLY A 85 -15.48 -18.82 10.18
CA GLY A 85 -16.53 -18.35 9.27
C GLY A 85 -16.05 -17.40 8.16
N VAL A 86 -14.73 -17.27 7.96
CA VAL A 86 -14.13 -16.36 6.97
C VAL A 86 -13.07 -17.08 6.13
N GLU A 87 -12.85 -16.64 4.89
CA GLU A 87 -11.86 -17.29 4.02
C GLU A 87 -10.42 -17.00 4.40
N HIS A 88 -10.17 -15.83 5.00
CA HIS A 88 -8.83 -15.34 5.29
C HIS A 88 -8.67 -14.88 6.74
N PRO A 89 -7.53 -15.18 7.40
CA PRO A 89 -7.28 -14.76 8.78
C PRO A 89 -7.43 -13.26 9.02
N SER A 90 -7.05 -12.45 8.03
CA SER A 90 -7.15 -10.99 8.07
C SER A 90 -8.58 -10.47 8.04
N GLN A 91 -9.59 -11.31 7.77
CA GLN A 91 -11.00 -10.94 7.82
C GLN A 91 -11.60 -11.18 9.21
N SER A 92 -11.12 -12.19 9.93
CA SER A 92 -11.61 -12.56 11.26
C SER A 92 -11.39 -11.44 12.27
N GLN A 93 -12.46 -11.01 12.93
CA GLN A 93 -12.38 -9.99 13.97
C GLN A 93 -11.64 -10.50 15.21
N GLU A 94 -11.89 -11.75 15.60
CA GLU A 94 -11.20 -12.39 16.73
C GLU A 94 -9.67 -12.39 16.55
N ILE A 95 -9.19 -12.70 15.33
CA ILE A 95 -7.76 -12.69 15.03
C ILE A 95 -7.20 -11.26 15.07
N LYS A 96 -7.93 -10.27 14.54
CA LYS A 96 -7.54 -8.86 14.62
C LYS A 96 -7.42 -8.40 16.07
N ASP A 97 -8.37 -8.77 16.92
CA ASP A 97 -8.40 -8.37 18.33
C ASP A 97 -7.24 -9.01 19.10
N LYS A 98 -6.95 -10.29 18.84
CA LYS A 98 -5.76 -10.97 19.40
C LYS A 98 -4.46 -10.26 19.02
N ILE A 99 -4.32 -9.83 17.77
CA ILE A 99 -3.14 -9.08 17.31
C ILE A 99 -3.03 -7.73 18.03
N VAL A 100 -4.13 -6.97 18.09
CA VAL A 100 -4.17 -5.67 18.75
C VAL A 100 -3.85 -5.80 20.23
N ASN A 101 -4.44 -6.76 20.93
CA ASN A 101 -4.19 -7.02 22.35
C ASN A 101 -2.73 -7.43 22.59
N GLY A 102 -2.14 -8.23 21.70
CA GLY A 102 -0.72 -8.57 21.75
C GLY A 102 0.19 -7.34 21.62
N TYR A 103 -0.17 -6.40 20.74
CA TYR A 103 0.57 -5.14 20.62
C TYR A 103 0.39 -4.24 21.84
N ILE A 104 -0.82 -4.14 22.41
CA ILE A 104 -1.06 -3.38 23.64
C ILE A 104 -0.24 -3.98 24.78
N ALA A 105 -0.28 -5.30 24.97
CA ALA A 105 0.45 -5.97 26.05
C ALA A 105 1.97 -5.76 25.95
N LYS A 106 2.52 -5.77 24.73
CA LYS A 106 3.97 -5.66 24.51
C LYS A 106 4.49 -4.22 24.41
N TYR A 107 3.69 -3.31 23.85
CA TYR A 107 4.14 -1.98 23.45
C TYR A 107 3.26 -0.84 23.99
N GLY A 108 2.20 -1.15 24.73
CA GLY A 108 1.24 -0.16 25.24
C GLY A 108 0.41 0.53 24.16
N VAL A 109 0.52 0.11 22.88
CA VAL A 109 -0.15 0.73 21.74
C VAL A 109 -0.83 -0.31 20.85
N THR A 110 -1.91 0.10 20.18
CA THR A 110 -2.68 -0.76 19.26
C THR A 110 -1.94 -1.15 17.98
N ASN A 111 -0.87 -0.43 17.63
CA ASN A 111 -0.01 -0.73 16.49
C ASN A 111 1.39 -0.14 16.75
N PRO A 112 2.48 -0.94 16.65
CA PRO A 112 3.84 -0.47 16.85
C PRO A 112 4.23 0.74 15.98
N SER A 113 3.66 0.90 14.78
CA SER A 113 3.91 2.07 13.92
C SER A 113 3.45 3.40 14.52
N LYS A 114 2.67 3.37 15.62
CA LYS A 114 2.30 4.59 16.37
C LYS A 114 3.43 5.09 17.26
N LEU A 115 4.36 4.21 17.68
CA LEU A 115 5.50 4.56 18.52
C LEU A 115 6.40 5.56 17.82
N GLN A 116 6.87 6.55 18.58
CA GLN A 116 7.72 7.60 18.04
C GLN A 116 9.07 7.04 17.56
N GLU A 117 9.68 6.12 18.31
CA GLU A 117 10.91 5.43 17.92
C GLU A 117 10.79 4.74 16.55
N VAL A 118 9.66 4.09 16.27
CA VAL A 118 9.42 3.41 14.98
C VAL A 118 9.30 4.42 13.84
N LYS A 119 8.63 5.56 14.08
CA LYS A 119 8.53 6.65 13.10
C LYS A 119 9.88 7.28 12.82
N ASP A 120 10.68 7.54 13.84
CA ASP A 120 12.00 8.16 13.71
C ASP A 120 12.98 7.24 12.98
N LYS A 121 12.94 5.93 13.30
CA LYS A 121 13.71 4.93 12.58
C LYS A 121 13.31 4.85 11.10
N GLN A 122 12.02 4.90 10.79
CA GLN A 122 11.53 4.93 9.41
C GLN A 122 12.04 6.17 8.67
N LYS A 123 11.95 7.35 9.27
CA LYS A 123 12.46 8.61 8.68
C LYS A 123 13.95 8.54 8.42
N LYS A 124 14.74 8.07 9.40
CA LYS A 124 16.19 7.92 9.28
C LYS A 124 16.56 6.99 8.12
N THR A 125 15.93 5.81 8.03
CA THR A 125 16.17 4.88 6.92
C THR A 125 15.77 5.47 5.57
N ASN A 126 14.68 6.25 5.50
CA ASN A 126 14.28 6.90 4.26
C ASN A 126 15.26 8.01 3.86
N LEU A 127 15.75 8.80 4.81
CA LEU A 127 16.77 9.82 4.56
C LEU A 127 18.07 9.19 4.05
N GLU A 128 18.55 8.13 4.70
CA GLU A 128 19.77 7.41 4.31
C GLU A 128 19.67 6.81 2.89
N ARG A 129 18.50 6.28 2.52
CA ARG A 129 18.32 5.57 1.23
C ARG A 129 17.87 6.47 0.08
N TYR A 130 17.10 7.52 0.38
CA TYR A 130 16.36 8.29 -0.62
C TYR A 130 16.53 9.81 -0.49
N GLY A 131 17.29 10.28 0.51
CA GLY A 131 17.51 11.71 0.75
C GLY A 131 16.30 12.49 1.27
N VAL A 132 15.17 11.81 1.54
CA VAL A 132 13.92 12.44 1.98
C VAL A 132 13.31 11.65 3.14
N GLU A 133 12.62 12.34 4.06
CA GLU A 133 11.94 11.67 5.19
C GLU A 133 10.79 10.75 4.75
N TYR A 134 10.10 11.15 3.68
CA TYR A 134 8.94 10.44 3.16
C TYR A 134 9.14 10.11 1.69
N ILE A 135 8.97 8.85 1.33
CA ILE A 135 9.19 8.34 -0.03
C ILE A 135 8.34 9.06 -1.09
N VAL A 136 7.17 9.59 -0.72
CA VAL A 136 6.31 10.36 -1.63
C VAL A 136 6.94 11.69 -2.09
N HIS A 137 7.91 12.21 -1.33
CA HIS A 137 8.69 13.39 -1.70
C HIS A 137 9.93 13.04 -2.53
N ASN A 138 10.26 11.76 -2.68
CA ASN A 138 11.35 11.34 -3.55
C ASN A 138 10.92 11.54 -5.01
N GLU A 139 11.73 12.28 -5.76
CA GLU A 139 11.40 12.72 -7.12
C GLU A 139 11.27 11.54 -8.09
N SER A 140 12.20 10.57 -8.03
CA SER A 140 12.13 9.34 -8.83
C SER A 140 10.85 8.54 -8.56
N SER A 141 10.40 8.49 -7.31
CA SER A 141 9.15 7.80 -6.94
C SER A 141 7.92 8.52 -7.51
N LYS A 142 7.93 9.86 -7.47
CA LYS A 142 6.87 10.70 -8.03
C LYS A 142 6.80 10.58 -9.56
N GLU A 143 7.93 10.58 -10.25
CA GLU A 143 8.00 10.38 -11.70
C GLU A 143 7.46 9.01 -12.13
N LYS A 144 7.86 7.93 -11.43
CA LYS A 144 7.35 6.57 -11.70
C LYS A 144 5.84 6.49 -11.53
N MET A 145 5.29 7.14 -10.50
CA MET A 145 3.85 7.23 -10.28
C MET A 145 3.15 7.96 -11.44
N ILE A 146 3.68 9.11 -11.87
CA ILE A 146 3.12 9.90 -12.98
C ILE A 146 3.17 9.08 -14.27
N LYS A 147 4.31 8.47 -14.59
CA LYS A 147 4.48 7.62 -15.78
C LYS A 147 3.46 6.49 -15.82
N THR A 148 3.31 5.76 -14.70
CA THR A 148 2.33 4.67 -14.61
C THR A 148 0.89 5.16 -14.80
N ASN A 149 0.55 6.33 -14.23
CA ASN A 149 -0.78 6.91 -14.40
C ASN A 149 -1.03 7.39 -15.83
N LEU A 150 -0.02 7.97 -16.49
CA LEU A 150 -0.10 8.36 -17.89
C LEU A 150 -0.30 7.15 -18.80
N GLU A 151 0.47 6.08 -18.60
CA GLU A 151 0.35 4.83 -19.36
C GLU A 151 -1.02 4.16 -19.19
N LYS A 152 -1.58 4.16 -17.98
CA LYS A 152 -2.84 3.47 -17.70
C LYS A 152 -4.09 4.30 -17.93
N TYR A 153 -4.02 5.61 -17.70
CA TYR A 153 -5.20 6.47 -17.60
C TYR A 153 -5.13 7.73 -18.46
N GLY A 154 -4.00 7.97 -19.14
CA GLY A 154 -3.78 9.16 -19.98
C GLY A 154 -3.56 10.46 -19.21
N HIS A 155 -3.53 10.42 -17.88
CA HIS A 155 -3.43 11.59 -17.01
C HIS A 155 -2.42 11.36 -15.89
N ALA A 156 -1.71 12.41 -15.46
CA ALA A 156 -0.75 12.32 -14.35
C ALA A 156 -1.43 11.95 -13.02
N CYS A 157 -2.69 12.36 -12.84
CA CYS A 157 -3.52 11.98 -11.70
C CYS A 157 -4.66 11.07 -12.16
N CYS A 158 -4.80 9.90 -11.52
CA CYS A 158 -5.83 8.91 -11.88
C CYS A 158 -7.26 9.48 -11.79
N LEU A 159 -7.54 10.38 -10.83
CA LEU A 159 -8.87 10.97 -10.67
C LEU A 159 -9.23 12.00 -11.76
N GLN A 160 -8.29 12.38 -12.62
CA GLN A 160 -8.61 13.20 -13.80
C GLN A 160 -9.30 12.38 -14.89
N ASN A 161 -9.01 11.08 -14.97
CA ASN A 161 -9.69 10.16 -15.87
C ASN A 161 -11.16 10.00 -15.45
N LYS A 162 -12.08 10.18 -16.40
CA LYS A 162 -13.53 10.17 -16.14
C LYS A 162 -14.04 8.80 -15.69
N GLU A 163 -13.53 7.71 -16.24
CA GLU A 163 -13.96 6.35 -15.89
C GLU A 163 -13.58 5.99 -14.45
N VAL A 164 -12.35 6.30 -14.06
CA VAL A 164 -11.88 6.13 -12.68
C VAL A 164 -12.73 6.97 -11.72
N ARG A 165 -13.00 8.23 -12.07
CA ARG A 165 -13.83 9.13 -11.25
C ARG A 165 -15.25 8.57 -11.09
N ASN A 166 -15.90 8.15 -12.17
CA ASN A 166 -17.25 7.60 -12.13
C ASN A 166 -17.31 6.30 -11.31
N THR A 167 -16.27 5.46 -11.40
CA THR A 167 -16.15 4.25 -10.58
C THR A 167 -16.10 4.59 -9.08
N VAL A 168 -15.35 5.62 -8.71
CA VAL A 168 -15.29 6.11 -7.31
C VAL A 168 -16.65 6.63 -6.86
N ILE A 169 -17.32 7.45 -7.69
CA ILE A 169 -18.66 7.98 -7.39
C ILE A 169 -19.66 6.85 -7.18
N ASN A 170 -19.75 5.90 -8.10
CA ASN A 170 -20.68 4.77 -8.02
C ASN A 170 -20.43 3.90 -6.78
N THR A 171 -19.15 3.71 -6.42
CA THR A 171 -18.78 2.96 -5.21
C THR A 171 -19.22 3.69 -3.95
N ASN A 172 -19.03 5.00 -3.89
CA ASN A 172 -19.46 5.82 -2.77
C ASN A 172 -20.98 5.91 -2.66
N LEU A 173 -21.69 6.05 -3.78
CA LEU A 173 -23.15 6.00 -3.84
C LEU A 173 -23.69 4.66 -3.33
N LYS A 174 -23.12 3.54 -3.76
CA LYS A 174 -23.54 2.21 -3.29
C LYS A 174 -23.32 2.03 -1.78
N LYS A 175 -22.22 2.58 -1.24
CA LYS A 175 -21.82 2.36 0.16
C LYS A 175 -22.45 3.36 1.14
N TYR A 176 -22.62 4.60 0.71
CA TYR A 176 -23.01 5.73 1.57
C TYR A 176 -24.23 6.49 1.04
N GLY A 177 -24.74 6.21 -0.16
CA GLY A 177 -25.85 6.96 -0.76
C GLY A 177 -25.51 8.39 -1.18
N VAL A 178 -24.24 8.78 -1.10
CA VAL A 178 -23.72 10.11 -1.47
C VAL A 178 -22.44 9.98 -2.29
N GLU A 179 -22.18 10.93 -3.20
CA GLU A 179 -20.99 10.89 -4.05
C GLU A 179 -19.71 11.06 -3.24
N ASN A 180 -19.74 11.98 -2.27
CA ASN A 180 -18.63 12.26 -1.38
C ASN A 180 -18.91 11.70 0.03
N PRO A 181 -18.08 10.78 0.54
CA PRO A 181 -18.26 10.21 1.87
C PRO A 181 -18.33 11.25 3.00
N SER A 182 -17.73 12.44 2.85
CA SER A 182 -17.81 13.49 3.87
C SER A 182 -19.18 14.15 3.99
N GLU A 183 -20.05 13.99 2.98
CA GLU A 183 -21.42 14.50 3.00
C GLU A 183 -22.40 13.57 3.72
N HIS A 184 -22.02 12.30 3.87
CA HIS A 184 -22.84 11.32 4.58
C HIS A 184 -23.10 11.79 6.02
N PRO A 185 -24.36 11.83 6.51
CA PRO A 185 -24.71 12.46 7.79
C PRO A 185 -23.86 11.98 8.97
N TYR A 186 -23.66 10.67 9.08
CA TYR A 186 -22.83 10.08 10.14
C TYR A 186 -21.36 10.54 10.06
N ASN A 187 -20.78 10.62 8.86
CA ASN A 187 -19.39 11.04 8.70
C ASN A 187 -19.24 12.54 9.02
N LYS A 188 -20.20 13.35 8.57
CA LYS A 188 -20.25 14.79 8.86
C LYS A 188 -20.31 15.06 10.36
N GLU A 189 -21.17 14.35 11.08
CA GLU A 189 -21.28 14.46 12.53
C GLU A 189 -20.01 13.96 13.25
N LYS A 190 -19.45 12.84 12.80
CA LYS A 190 -18.19 12.30 13.33
C LYS A 190 -17.03 13.29 13.16
N ILE A 191 -16.95 13.97 12.02
CA ILE A 191 -15.95 15.02 11.77
C ILE A 191 -16.15 16.18 12.74
N LYS A 192 -17.38 16.68 12.89
CA LYS A 192 -17.70 17.77 13.84
C LYS A 192 -17.30 17.43 15.27
N LYS A 193 -17.70 16.24 15.76
CA LYS A 193 -17.34 15.76 17.10
C LYS A 193 -15.82 15.69 17.28
N GLY A 194 -15.09 15.19 16.29
CA GLY A 194 -13.63 15.10 16.33
C GLY A 194 -12.94 16.47 16.39
N VAL A 195 -13.40 17.44 15.58
CA VAL A 195 -12.88 18.81 15.61
C VAL A 195 -13.19 19.46 16.96
N PHE A 196 -14.41 19.31 17.45
CA PHE A 196 -14.83 19.86 18.74
C PHE A 196 -14.02 19.30 19.90
N MET A 197 -13.84 17.98 19.99
CA MET A 197 -13.03 17.34 21.03
C MET A 197 -11.57 17.83 21.04
N LYS A 198 -11.02 18.17 19.88
CA LYS A 198 -9.62 18.58 19.75
C LYS A 198 -9.41 20.09 19.94
N TYR A 199 -10.35 20.91 19.49
CA TYR A 199 -10.17 22.36 19.37
C TYR A 199 -11.24 23.20 20.10
N GLY A 200 -12.27 22.57 20.67
CA GLY A 200 -13.40 23.24 21.34
C GLY A 200 -14.33 24.01 20.41
N VAL A 201 -14.20 23.85 19.09
CA VAL A 201 -14.95 24.58 18.06
C VAL A 201 -15.46 23.63 16.98
N GLU A 202 -16.51 24.01 16.24
CA GLU A 202 -17.04 23.17 15.16
C GLU A 202 -16.15 23.15 13.92
N PHE A 203 -15.43 24.26 13.66
CA PHE A 203 -14.57 24.40 12.49
C PHE A 203 -13.15 24.77 12.90
N PRO A 204 -12.10 24.14 12.33
CA PRO A 204 -10.72 24.38 12.75
C PRO A 204 -10.28 25.85 12.70
N LEU A 205 -10.77 26.63 11.72
CA LEU A 205 -10.43 28.05 11.59
C LEU A 205 -11.18 28.97 12.57
N GLN A 206 -12.12 28.46 13.37
CA GLN A 206 -12.66 29.23 14.50
C GLN A 206 -11.70 29.22 15.70
N ASN A 207 -10.80 28.24 15.77
CA ASN A 207 -9.80 28.16 16.82
C ASN A 207 -8.71 29.23 16.61
N LYS A 208 -8.51 30.07 17.63
CA LYS A 208 -7.56 31.20 17.57
C LYS A 208 -6.13 30.76 17.21
N GLN A 209 -5.63 29.69 17.81
CA GLN A 209 -4.27 29.18 17.54
C GLN A 209 -4.11 28.74 16.08
N SER A 210 -5.13 28.08 15.52
CA SER A 210 -5.13 27.66 14.11
C SER A 210 -5.14 28.86 13.16
N MET A 211 -5.92 29.89 13.49
CA MET A 211 -5.95 31.15 12.74
C MET A 211 -4.63 31.91 12.80
N GLU A 212 -4.02 32.03 13.96
CA GLU A 212 -2.73 32.69 14.14
C GLU A 212 -1.63 31.96 13.38
N LYS A 213 -1.61 30.63 13.45
CA LYS A 213 -0.66 29.81 12.67
C LYS A 213 -0.81 30.04 11.17
N MET A 214 -2.05 30.06 10.66
CA MET A 214 -2.33 30.38 9.25
C MET A 214 -1.78 31.77 8.89
N LYS A 215 -2.07 32.80 9.69
CA LYS A 215 -1.60 34.16 9.43
C LYS A 215 -0.06 34.24 9.42
N LYS A 216 0.61 33.59 10.37
CA LYS A 216 2.07 33.54 10.44
C LYS A 216 2.67 32.91 9.18
N THR A 217 2.16 31.74 8.77
CA THR A 217 2.64 31.07 7.55
C THR A 217 2.39 31.90 6.29
N ASN A 218 1.25 32.60 6.20
CA ASN A 218 0.98 33.49 5.07
C ASN A 218 1.89 34.70 5.05
N LEU A 219 2.20 35.29 6.22
CA LEU A 219 3.16 36.39 6.33
C LEU A 219 4.55 35.96 5.88
N GLU A 220 5.03 34.80 6.34
CA GLU A 220 6.33 34.25 5.97
C GLU A 220 6.44 33.97 4.47
N LYS A 221 5.38 33.44 3.84
CA LYS A 221 5.41 33.04 2.42
C LYS A 221 5.06 34.15 1.45
N TYR A 222 4.16 35.05 1.83
CA TYR A 222 3.49 35.97 0.91
C TYR A 222 3.50 37.42 1.40
N GLY A 223 4.13 37.71 2.54
CA GLY A 223 4.21 39.06 3.12
C GLY A 223 2.88 39.62 3.61
N SER A 224 1.79 38.83 3.62
CA SER A 224 0.47 39.28 4.05
C SER A 224 -0.23 38.22 4.91
N ALA A 225 -1.10 38.65 5.82
CA ALA A 225 -1.82 37.73 6.70
C ALA A 225 -2.84 36.87 5.94
N TYR A 226 -3.34 37.36 4.80
CA TYR A 226 -4.32 36.68 3.96
C TYR A 226 -3.84 36.65 2.51
N CYS A 227 -3.82 35.48 1.89
CA CYS A 227 -3.20 35.27 0.58
C CYS A 227 -3.70 36.23 -0.52
N LEU A 228 -4.98 36.58 -0.54
CA LEU A 228 -5.54 37.49 -1.57
C LEU A 228 -5.19 38.96 -1.36
N GLN A 229 -4.56 39.33 -0.24
CA GLN A 229 -3.98 40.67 -0.04
C GLN A 229 -2.64 40.82 -0.76
N ASN A 230 -1.98 39.71 -1.10
CA ASN A 230 -0.80 39.74 -1.94
C ASN A 230 -1.24 39.98 -3.40
N GLU A 231 -0.74 41.05 -4.02
CA GLU A 231 -1.18 41.47 -5.36
C GLU A 231 -0.81 40.46 -6.46
N GLU A 232 0.30 39.74 -6.34
CA GLU A 232 0.69 38.70 -7.30
C GLU A 232 -0.31 37.53 -7.31
N ILE A 233 -0.67 37.04 -6.12
CA ILE A 233 -1.68 35.98 -5.96
C ILE A 233 -3.05 36.47 -6.44
N LYS A 234 -3.43 37.69 -6.10
CA LYS A 234 -4.69 38.30 -6.53
C LYS A 234 -4.76 38.44 -8.04
N GLN A 235 -3.69 38.86 -8.71
CA GLN A 235 -3.64 38.96 -10.16
C GLN A 235 -3.69 37.58 -10.82
N THR A 236 -3.00 36.59 -10.26
CA THR A 236 -3.04 35.19 -10.74
C THR A 236 -4.45 34.62 -10.64
N ALA A 237 -5.16 34.91 -9.55
CA ALA A 237 -6.54 34.52 -9.36
C ALA A 237 -7.47 35.15 -10.42
N LYS A 238 -7.31 36.47 -10.69
CA LYS A 238 -8.04 37.17 -11.75
C LYS A 238 -7.77 36.56 -13.13
N ASN A 239 -6.51 36.36 -13.49
CA ASN A 239 -6.13 35.79 -14.79
C ASN A 239 -6.73 34.39 -14.99
N THR A 240 -6.74 33.57 -13.94
CA THR A 240 -7.36 32.23 -13.96
C THR A 240 -8.88 32.33 -14.18
N MET A 241 -9.52 33.33 -13.57
CA MET A 241 -10.95 33.56 -13.73
C MET A 241 -11.32 33.98 -15.15
N VAL A 242 -10.54 34.90 -15.72
CA VAL A 242 -10.70 35.36 -17.11
C VAL A 242 -10.48 34.22 -18.08
N MET A 243 -9.41 33.44 -17.90
CA MET A 243 -9.10 32.29 -18.76
C MET A 243 -10.22 31.25 -18.80
N ARG A 244 -10.81 30.93 -17.64
CA ARG A 244 -11.81 29.85 -17.53
C ARG A 244 -13.23 30.31 -17.85
N TYR A 245 -13.56 31.55 -17.51
CA TYR A 245 -14.95 32.01 -17.45
C TYR A 245 -15.17 33.37 -18.13
N GLY A 246 -14.14 33.96 -18.74
CA GLY A 246 -14.21 35.23 -19.46
C GLY A 246 -14.49 36.45 -18.58
N VAL A 247 -14.43 36.31 -17.26
CA VAL A 247 -14.75 37.39 -16.31
C VAL A 247 -13.65 37.55 -15.27
N GLU A 248 -13.49 38.75 -14.73
CA GLU A 248 -12.47 39.00 -13.69
C GLU A 248 -12.94 38.53 -12.30
N HIS A 249 -14.25 38.54 -12.08
CA HIS A 249 -14.84 38.16 -10.80
C HIS A 249 -15.97 37.15 -11.00
N SER A 250 -16.06 36.17 -10.11
CA SER A 250 -17.10 35.14 -10.14
C SER A 250 -18.50 35.73 -10.23
N LEU A 251 -18.79 36.81 -9.49
CA LEU A 251 -20.10 37.49 -9.46
C LEU A 251 -20.54 38.03 -10.83
N GLN A 252 -19.62 38.26 -11.76
CA GLN A 252 -19.94 38.77 -13.09
C GLN A 252 -20.45 37.67 -14.03
N ASN A 253 -20.14 36.39 -13.75
CA ASN A 253 -20.58 35.27 -14.58
C ASN A 253 -21.85 34.64 -13.99
N LYS A 254 -23.00 34.94 -14.60
CA LYS A 254 -24.33 34.44 -14.18
C LYS A 254 -24.45 32.90 -14.19
N PHE A 255 -23.64 32.17 -14.96
CA PHE A 255 -23.66 30.70 -14.96
C PHE A 255 -23.12 30.09 -13.68
N LEU A 256 -22.23 30.79 -12.94
CA LEU A 256 -21.66 30.26 -11.70
C LEU A 256 -22.61 30.32 -10.49
N TRP A 257 -23.69 31.11 -10.59
CA TRP A 257 -24.64 31.34 -9.50
C TRP A 257 -25.99 30.68 -9.73
N LYS A 258 -26.25 30.20 -10.95
CA LYS A 258 -27.41 29.36 -11.23
C LYS A 258 -27.08 27.94 -10.76
N LYS A 259 -27.49 27.65 -9.52
CA LYS A 259 -27.68 26.27 -9.04
C LYS A 259 -29.02 25.73 -9.54
#